data_AF-A0A9E3W5P0-F1
#
_entry.id   AF-A0A9E3W5P0-F1
#
_cell.length_a   1.000
_cell.length_b   1.000
_cell.length_c   1.000
_cell.angle_alpha   90.00
_cell.angle_beta   90.00
_cell.angle_gamma   90.00
#
_symmetry.space_group_name_H-M   'P 1'
#
loop_
_entity.id
_entity.type
_entity.pdbx_description
1 polymer ?
#
loop_
_entity_poly.entity_id
_entity_poly.type
_entity_poly.pdbx_seq_one_letter_code
_entity_poly.pdbx_strand_id
1 'polypeptide(L)'
;MRVRLFLPFMLLLLVGFAEPDPSFTEVCPGVPIQIRTPDYTPGGIILTAFDKSGIWIYNIDRDSRYPLPDTRPCNRNCRLSPDARWITYVDPRTGAYGKMRLDGTERMLLNDYAHDIDWWPDNRLLIWTPGHQAYWQAETGDSRTFLDVEGITSVQPGGHWGLYIEQDGDGFTRSLLDLDTRDLQGIAGQQIPLGEDVPYFDATSWSPDGTQFAYVAPGTFDDRVGIAGAELFLLHLDEPQPIQLTDLNRIYGAVRINGGVRGDLSWSPDSTQIAFWVIELLGPDYEGSTGNAILHVVNTTTGVLRAYCGFTTTEHTPDPPRLQWSPDGTHIAFGGNIPADDKGYLLLALDTASGIFTQLSDGIFPVIGAADVIAWGLPPP
;
A
#
# COMPACT_ATOMS: atom_id res chain seq x y z
N MET A 1 -63.63 -17.39 -40.40
CA MET A 1 -62.61 -18.34 -39.90
C MET A 1 -61.44 -17.51 -39.39
N ARG A 2 -61.36 -17.27 -38.07
CA ARG A 2 -60.35 -16.40 -37.44
C ARG A 2 -59.17 -17.27 -36.99
N VAL A 3 -57.99 -17.06 -37.57
CA VAL A 3 -56.76 -17.73 -37.16
C VAL A 3 -56.07 -16.82 -36.14
N ARG A 4 -55.92 -17.31 -34.90
CA ARG A 4 -55.13 -16.67 -33.84
C ARG A 4 -53.67 -17.08 -34.01
N LEU A 5 -52.78 -16.12 -34.21
CA LEU A 5 -51.33 -16.33 -34.12
C LEU A 5 -50.94 -16.31 -32.62
N PHE A 6 -50.36 -17.40 -32.13
CA PHE A 6 -49.72 -17.48 -30.83
C PHE A 6 -48.29 -16.95 -30.94
N LEU A 7 -47.94 -15.93 -30.15
CA LEU A 7 -46.56 -15.49 -29.93
C LEU A 7 -45.97 -16.32 -28.78
N PRO A 8 -44.76 -16.92 -28.90
CA PRO A 8 -44.11 -17.55 -27.77
C PRO A 8 -43.41 -16.48 -26.91
N PHE A 9 -43.68 -16.53 -25.61
CA PHE A 9 -43.02 -15.74 -24.59
C PHE A 9 -41.64 -16.39 -24.33
N MET A 10 -40.56 -15.75 -24.79
CA MET A 10 -39.19 -16.21 -24.55
C MET A 10 -38.77 -15.70 -23.16
N LEU A 11 -38.74 -16.62 -22.20
CA LEU A 11 -38.26 -16.39 -20.85
C LEU A 11 -36.72 -16.24 -20.90
N LEU A 12 -36.23 -15.01 -20.74
CA LEU A 12 -34.80 -14.76 -20.56
C LEU A 12 -34.38 -15.33 -19.19
N LEU A 13 -33.57 -16.39 -19.21
CA LEU A 13 -32.83 -16.85 -18.04
C LEU A 13 -31.74 -15.81 -17.74
N LEU A 14 -31.97 -14.99 -16.71
CA LEU A 14 -30.93 -14.23 -16.04
C LEU A 14 -29.93 -15.24 -15.47
N VAL A 15 -28.78 -15.37 -16.11
CA VAL A 15 -27.61 -15.99 -15.50
C VAL A 15 -27.13 -14.97 -14.46
N GLY A 16 -27.50 -15.19 -13.20
CA GLY A 16 -26.85 -14.52 -12.10
C GLY A 16 -25.40 -14.97 -12.09
N PHE A 17 -24.47 -14.05 -12.36
CA PHE A 17 -23.09 -14.24 -11.94
C PHE A 17 -23.14 -14.34 -10.42
N ALA A 18 -22.73 -15.49 -9.87
CA ALA A 18 -22.44 -15.55 -8.45
C ALA A 18 -21.29 -14.57 -8.21
N GLU A 19 -21.53 -13.54 -7.42
CA GLU A 19 -20.45 -12.73 -6.85
C GLU A 19 -19.47 -13.68 -6.17
N PRO A 20 -18.15 -13.50 -6.34
CA PRO A 20 -17.19 -14.29 -5.59
C PRO A 20 -17.47 -14.05 -4.10
N ASP A 21 -17.94 -15.07 -3.39
CA ASP A 21 -17.98 -15.06 -1.93
C ASP A 21 -16.51 -15.01 -1.49
N PRO A 22 -16.00 -13.88 -0.94
CA PRO A 22 -14.61 -13.80 -0.54
C PRO A 22 -14.42 -14.80 0.59
N SER A 23 -13.82 -15.95 0.26
CA SER A 23 -13.62 -17.00 1.25
C SER A 23 -12.64 -16.47 2.29
N PHE A 24 -13.15 -16.20 3.49
CA PHE A 24 -12.36 -15.82 4.64
C PHE A 24 -11.69 -17.05 5.25
N THR A 25 -10.41 -16.94 5.62
CA THR A 25 -9.67 -18.01 6.28
C THR A 25 -8.69 -17.44 7.30
N GLU A 26 -8.65 -18.03 8.50
CA GLU A 26 -7.61 -17.74 9.48
C GLU A 26 -6.41 -18.67 9.29
N VAL A 27 -5.21 -18.09 9.32
CA VAL A 27 -3.94 -18.83 9.26
C VAL A 27 -3.28 -18.74 10.63
N CYS A 28 -3.54 -19.75 11.47
CA CYS A 28 -3.01 -19.85 12.82
C CYS A 28 -2.04 -21.03 12.94
N PRO A 29 -0.71 -20.83 12.82
CA PRO A 29 0.24 -21.95 12.87
C PRO A 29 0.37 -22.59 14.26
N GLY A 30 -0.18 -21.97 15.31
CA GLY A 30 -0.16 -22.51 16.67
C GLY A 30 1.23 -22.51 17.32
N VAL A 31 2.18 -21.77 16.75
CA VAL A 31 3.53 -21.58 17.27
C VAL A 31 3.74 -20.12 17.67
N PRO A 32 4.55 -19.84 18.72
CA PRO A 32 4.91 -18.47 19.05
C PRO A 32 5.80 -17.86 17.95
N ILE A 33 6.04 -16.54 18.04
CA ILE A 33 7.02 -15.86 17.19
C ILE A 33 8.37 -16.58 17.30
N GLN A 34 8.90 -17.00 16.17
CA GLN A 34 10.16 -17.73 16.08
C GLN A 34 11.33 -16.76 16.03
N ILE A 35 12.50 -17.17 16.51
CA ILE A 35 13.74 -16.42 16.30
C ILE A 35 14.32 -16.84 14.96
N ARG A 36 14.78 -15.87 14.15
CA ARG A 36 15.43 -16.13 12.88
C ARG A 36 16.60 -17.10 13.04
N THR A 37 16.64 -18.11 12.18
CA THR A 37 17.72 -19.10 12.09
C THR A 37 18.70 -18.74 10.97
N PRO A 38 19.93 -19.30 10.95
CA PRO A 38 20.90 -19.03 9.89
C PRO A 38 20.47 -19.46 8.48
N ASP A 39 19.51 -20.37 8.38
CA ASP A 39 18.90 -20.89 7.15
C ASP A 39 17.58 -20.19 6.77
N TYR A 40 17.25 -19.08 7.44
CA TYR A 40 16.06 -18.29 7.15
C TYR A 40 16.03 -17.82 5.69
N THR A 41 14.87 -17.98 5.06
CA THR A 41 14.57 -17.48 3.72
C THR A 41 13.25 -16.72 3.74
N PRO A 42 13.09 -15.66 2.92
CA PRO A 42 14.05 -15.16 1.95
C PRO A 42 15.16 -14.31 2.56
N GLY A 43 16.29 -14.27 1.87
CA GLY A 43 17.39 -13.36 2.18
C GLY A 43 17.09 -11.91 1.78
N GLY A 44 18.13 -11.08 1.75
CA GLY A 44 18.01 -9.70 1.27
C GLY A 44 18.39 -8.61 2.26
N ILE A 45 18.04 -7.38 1.88
CA ILE A 45 18.30 -6.16 2.64
C ILE A 45 16.98 -5.49 2.97
N ILE A 46 16.76 -5.24 4.27
CA ILE A 46 15.64 -4.45 4.77
C ILE A 46 16.16 -3.07 5.18
N LEU A 47 15.55 -2.02 4.65
CA LEU A 47 15.83 -0.64 5.02
C LEU A 47 14.81 -0.15 6.04
N THR A 48 15.27 0.57 7.06
CA THR A 48 14.42 1.08 8.14
C THR A 48 14.84 2.49 8.58
N ALA A 49 14.01 3.17 9.37
CA ALA A 49 14.27 4.51 9.90
C ALA A 49 14.24 4.56 11.45
N PHE A 50 15.03 3.71 12.11
CA PHE A 50 14.90 3.47 13.55
C PHE A 50 15.17 4.68 14.46
N ASP A 51 16.20 5.47 14.18
CA ASP A 51 16.66 6.53 15.10
C ASP A 51 16.30 7.96 14.63
N LYS A 52 15.54 8.07 13.54
CA LYS A 52 15.23 9.33 12.82
C LYS A 52 16.44 10.14 12.32
N SER A 53 17.65 9.65 12.50
CA SER A 53 18.86 10.37 12.10
C SER A 53 19.28 9.99 10.69
N GLY A 54 19.05 8.73 10.32
CA GLY A 54 19.37 8.20 9.00
C GLY A 54 18.59 6.94 8.68
N ILE A 55 18.88 6.39 7.50
CA ILE A 55 18.41 5.07 7.09
C ILE A 55 19.32 4.02 7.72
N TRP A 56 18.73 2.92 8.16
CA TRP A 56 19.44 1.74 8.67
C TRP A 56 19.25 0.56 7.73
N ILE A 57 20.28 -0.27 7.63
CA ILE A 57 20.22 -1.56 6.95
C ILE A 57 20.10 -2.65 8.00
N TYR A 58 19.22 -3.59 7.75
CA TYR A 58 19.30 -4.96 8.25
C TYR A 58 19.58 -5.90 7.08
N ASN A 59 20.76 -6.53 7.06
CA ASN A 59 21.13 -7.54 6.08
C ASN A 59 20.77 -8.92 6.65
N ILE A 60 19.77 -9.57 6.05
CA ILE A 60 19.19 -10.82 6.54
C ILE A 60 20.20 -11.96 6.46
N ASP A 61 20.98 -12.04 5.37
CA ASP A 61 21.92 -13.12 5.13
C ASP A 61 23.10 -13.08 6.11
N ARG A 62 23.52 -11.87 6.48
CA ARG A 62 24.65 -11.63 7.40
C ARG A 62 24.24 -11.44 8.85
N ASP A 63 22.94 -11.38 9.13
CA ASP A 63 22.40 -11.10 10.47
C ASP A 63 23.04 -9.85 11.10
N SER A 64 23.06 -8.77 10.33
CA SER A 64 23.81 -7.58 10.72
C SER A 64 23.03 -6.31 10.43
N ARG A 65 23.13 -5.37 11.39
CA ARG A 65 22.49 -4.07 11.32
C ARG A 65 23.53 -2.95 11.39
N TYR A 66 23.45 -1.98 10.49
CA TYR A 66 24.35 -0.82 10.48
C TYR A 66 23.67 0.40 9.86
N PRO A 67 24.04 1.63 10.27
CA PRO A 67 23.48 2.84 9.70
C PRO A 67 24.07 3.11 8.32
N LEU A 68 23.24 3.65 7.41
CA LEU A 68 23.70 4.18 6.14
C LEU A 68 24.16 5.63 6.31
N PRO A 69 25.47 5.91 6.13
CA PRO A 69 25.98 7.28 6.26
C PRO A 69 25.37 8.19 5.21
N ASP A 70 25.33 9.50 5.48
CA ASP A 70 24.85 10.52 4.54
C ASP A 70 23.46 10.20 3.96
N THR A 71 22.54 9.76 4.82
CA THR A 71 21.13 9.56 4.48
C THR A 71 20.24 10.31 5.47
N ARG A 72 19.00 10.56 5.09
CA ARG A 72 17.94 10.99 6.01
C ARG A 72 16.80 9.97 5.95
N PRO A 73 16.03 9.82 7.04
CA PRO A 73 14.73 9.18 6.94
C PRO A 73 13.89 9.89 5.89
N CYS A 74 13.30 9.09 5.02
CA CYS A 74 12.53 9.53 3.86
C CYS A 74 11.11 8.96 3.88
N ASN A 75 10.81 8.07 4.83
CA ASN A 75 9.53 7.38 4.96
C ASN A 75 9.07 6.84 3.58
N ARG A 76 7.93 7.33 3.07
CA ARG A 76 7.33 6.90 1.81
C ARG A 76 7.99 7.48 0.56
N ASN A 77 8.81 8.52 0.71
CA ASN A 77 9.49 9.18 -0.40
C ASN A 77 10.77 8.43 -0.83
N CYS A 78 11.13 7.37 -0.09
CA CYS A 78 12.09 6.38 -0.57
C CYS A 78 11.34 5.28 -1.32
N ARG A 79 11.50 5.26 -2.64
CA ARG A 79 10.88 4.31 -3.55
C ARG A 79 11.89 3.24 -3.93
N LEU A 80 11.56 1.98 -3.65
CA LEU A 80 12.33 0.84 -4.14
C LEU A 80 12.10 0.70 -5.65
N SER A 81 13.17 0.48 -6.41
CA SER A 81 13.07 0.27 -7.85
C SER A 81 12.34 -1.04 -8.17
N PRO A 82 11.71 -1.16 -9.36
CA PRO A 82 10.99 -2.38 -9.75
C PRO A 82 11.84 -3.66 -9.74
N ASP A 83 13.16 -3.55 -9.94
CA ASP A 83 14.10 -4.68 -9.87
C ASP A 83 14.55 -5.00 -8.43
N ALA A 84 14.02 -4.29 -7.43
CA ALA A 84 14.33 -4.38 -6.01
C ALA A 84 15.82 -4.17 -5.66
N ARG A 85 16.59 -3.42 -6.47
CA ARG A 85 18.04 -3.25 -6.28
C ARG A 85 18.49 -1.81 -6.01
N TRP A 86 17.61 -0.84 -6.20
CA TRP A 86 17.88 0.58 -6.00
C TRP A 86 16.82 1.19 -5.11
N ILE A 87 17.21 2.22 -4.36
CA ILE A 87 16.29 3.01 -3.54
C ILE A 87 16.53 4.49 -3.87
N THR A 88 15.46 5.25 -4.06
CA THR A 88 15.58 6.72 -4.10
C THR A 88 15.89 7.23 -2.69
N TYR A 89 16.67 8.30 -2.57
CA TYR A 89 16.99 8.91 -1.29
C TYR A 89 17.26 10.41 -1.45
N VAL A 90 17.17 11.15 -0.35
CA VAL A 90 17.51 12.58 -0.31
C VAL A 90 18.92 12.75 0.27
N ASP A 91 19.83 13.37 -0.47
CA ASP A 91 21.17 13.70 0.05
C ASP A 91 21.03 14.80 1.13
N PRO A 92 21.47 14.55 2.38
CA PRO A 92 21.31 15.50 3.48
C PRO A 92 22.05 16.82 3.28
N ARG A 93 23.07 16.86 2.43
CA ARG A 93 23.95 18.02 2.24
C ARG A 93 23.40 18.97 1.17
N THR A 94 22.85 18.42 0.09
CA THR A 94 22.33 19.20 -1.03
C THR A 94 20.82 19.33 -1.03
N GLY A 95 20.10 18.42 -0.36
CA GLY A 95 18.64 18.29 -0.47
C GLY A 95 18.18 17.70 -1.80
N ALA A 96 19.12 17.28 -2.67
CA ALA A 96 18.80 16.69 -3.96
C ALA A 96 18.36 15.23 -3.81
N TYR A 97 17.51 14.78 -4.72
CA TYR A 97 17.11 13.39 -4.83
C TYR A 97 18.12 12.61 -5.68
N GLY A 98 18.54 11.47 -5.15
CA GLY A 98 19.40 10.50 -5.83
C GLY A 98 18.86 9.09 -5.74
N LYS A 99 19.60 8.15 -6.34
CA LYS A 99 19.44 6.70 -6.13
C LYS A 99 20.74 6.11 -5.59
N MET A 100 20.61 5.01 -4.86
CA MET A 100 21.75 4.21 -4.40
C MET A 100 21.38 2.74 -4.36
N ARG A 101 22.40 1.88 -4.33
CA ARG A 101 22.19 0.47 -3.96
C ARG A 101 21.71 0.37 -2.53
N LEU A 102 21.02 -0.71 -2.22
CA LEU A 102 20.45 -0.94 -0.88
C LEU A 102 21.51 -1.06 0.22
N ASP A 103 22.76 -1.37 -0.12
CA ASP A 103 23.89 -1.35 0.82
C ASP A 103 24.56 0.03 0.96
N GLY A 104 24.03 1.05 0.29
CA GLY A 104 24.51 2.43 0.31
C GLY A 104 25.58 2.77 -0.74
N THR A 105 26.00 1.79 -1.56
CA THR A 105 26.97 1.97 -2.63
C THR A 105 26.36 2.56 -3.91
N GLU A 106 27.21 2.89 -4.89
CA GLU A 106 26.82 3.39 -6.23
C GLU A 106 25.81 4.54 -6.24
N ARG A 107 26.07 5.61 -5.48
CA ARG A 107 25.17 6.76 -5.39
C ARG A 107 25.19 7.61 -6.67
N MET A 108 24.01 7.94 -7.18
CA MET A 108 23.83 8.77 -8.38
C MET A 108 22.76 9.84 -8.14
N LEU A 109 23.01 11.06 -8.63
CA LEU A 109 22.01 12.13 -8.64
C LEU A 109 20.90 11.80 -9.65
N LEU A 110 19.65 12.02 -9.28
CA LEU A 110 18.50 11.93 -10.19
C LEU A 110 17.93 13.31 -10.51
N ASN A 111 17.68 14.13 -9.48
CA ASN A 111 17.10 15.45 -9.64
C ASN A 111 17.46 16.36 -8.45
N ASP A 112 17.82 17.61 -8.71
CA ASP A 112 18.19 18.60 -7.69
C ASP A 112 17.03 19.50 -7.23
N TYR A 113 15.86 19.36 -7.86
CA TYR A 113 14.64 20.11 -7.59
C TYR A 113 13.39 19.22 -7.65
N ALA A 114 13.35 18.22 -6.77
CA ALA A 114 12.22 17.34 -6.58
C ALA A 114 11.76 17.34 -5.11
N HIS A 115 10.47 17.09 -4.89
CA HIS A 115 9.91 16.78 -3.57
C HIS A 115 9.60 15.30 -3.42
N ASP A 116 9.37 14.58 -4.52
CA ASP A 116 9.24 13.12 -4.59
C ASP A 116 9.65 12.63 -5.99
N ILE A 117 10.07 11.37 -6.09
CA ILE A 117 10.42 10.70 -7.34
C ILE A 117 9.86 9.28 -7.32
N ASP A 118 9.01 8.97 -8.29
CA ASP A 118 8.53 7.61 -8.54
C ASP A 118 9.27 6.99 -9.72
N TRP A 119 9.59 5.70 -9.60
CA TRP A 119 10.12 4.91 -10.71
C TRP A 119 9.05 4.72 -11.77
N TRP A 120 9.41 4.96 -13.03
CA TRP A 120 8.50 4.83 -14.15
C TRP A 120 9.01 3.81 -15.16
N PRO A 121 8.13 3.08 -15.88
CA PRO A 121 8.54 2.24 -16.99
C PRO A 121 9.34 2.98 -18.08
N ASP A 122 10.07 2.21 -18.87
CA ASP A 122 10.90 2.69 -19.99
C ASP A 122 12.04 3.62 -19.59
N ASN A 123 12.66 3.36 -18.42
CA ASN A 123 13.80 4.13 -17.90
C ASN A 123 13.46 5.62 -17.67
N ARG A 124 12.21 5.89 -17.29
CA ARG A 124 11.72 7.21 -16.91
C ARG A 124 11.53 7.30 -15.39
N LEU A 125 11.37 8.52 -14.93
CA LEU A 125 10.99 8.89 -13.58
C LEU A 125 9.79 9.82 -13.67
N LEU A 126 8.84 9.66 -12.75
CA LEU A 126 7.84 10.69 -12.49
C LEU A 126 8.40 11.59 -11.39
N ILE A 127 8.68 12.84 -11.73
CA ILE A 127 9.23 13.83 -10.82
C ILE A 127 8.13 14.74 -10.34
N TRP A 128 7.98 14.85 -9.03
CA TRP A 128 7.14 15.86 -8.43
C TRP A 128 7.98 17.01 -7.88
N THR A 129 7.59 18.23 -8.20
CA THR A 129 8.31 19.46 -7.80
C THR A 129 7.76 20.04 -6.49
N PRO A 130 8.55 20.79 -5.71
CA PRO A 130 8.04 21.48 -4.51
C PRO A 130 6.83 22.39 -4.76
N GLY A 131 6.61 22.86 -6.00
CA GLY A 131 5.43 23.64 -6.40
C GLY A 131 4.21 22.79 -6.80
N HIS A 132 4.21 21.49 -6.50
CA HIS A 132 3.16 20.52 -6.82
C HIS A 132 2.87 20.37 -8.33
N GLN A 133 3.88 20.58 -9.18
CA GLN A 133 3.84 20.19 -10.59
C GLN A 133 4.50 18.82 -10.76
N ALA A 134 4.05 18.04 -11.75
CA ALA A 134 4.66 16.77 -12.11
C ALA A 134 5.12 16.76 -13.57
N TYR A 135 6.19 16.01 -13.85
CA TYR A 135 6.66 15.75 -15.21
C TYR A 135 7.39 14.42 -15.27
N TRP A 136 7.39 13.80 -16.46
CA TRP A 136 8.31 12.71 -16.74
C TRP A 136 9.67 13.21 -17.15
N GLN A 137 10.70 12.49 -16.71
CA GLN A 137 12.09 12.71 -17.07
C GLN A 137 12.74 11.35 -17.36
N ALA A 138 13.69 11.27 -18.29
CA ALA A 138 14.54 10.09 -18.41
C ALA A 138 15.45 9.99 -17.16
N GLU A 139 15.79 8.78 -16.73
CA GLU A 139 16.68 8.61 -15.58
C GLU A 139 18.04 9.30 -15.78
N THR A 140 18.55 9.28 -17.02
CA THR A 140 19.76 10.00 -17.41
C THR A 140 19.43 11.01 -18.51
N GLY A 141 19.08 12.23 -18.11
CA GLY A 141 18.83 13.34 -19.04
C GLY A 141 17.97 14.44 -18.45
N ASP A 142 17.89 15.57 -19.15
CA ASP A 142 17.24 16.80 -18.65
C ASP A 142 15.91 17.12 -19.34
N SER A 143 15.48 16.29 -20.31
CA SER A 143 14.22 16.49 -21.01
C SER A 143 13.03 16.25 -20.09
N ARG A 144 12.07 17.18 -20.08
CA ARG A 144 10.89 17.15 -19.23
C ARG A 144 9.62 17.17 -20.06
N THR A 145 8.69 16.28 -19.73
CA THR A 145 7.33 16.27 -20.29
C THR A 145 6.35 16.50 -19.15
N PHE A 146 5.77 17.70 -19.10
CA PHE A 146 4.87 18.09 -18.01
C PHE A 146 3.52 17.40 -18.11
N LEU A 147 2.99 17.08 -16.93
CA LEU A 147 1.65 16.55 -16.72
C LEU A 147 0.78 17.63 -16.09
N ASP A 148 -0.48 17.71 -16.52
CA ASP A 148 -1.48 18.47 -15.79
C ASP A 148 -1.97 17.66 -14.59
N VAL A 149 -1.45 17.99 -13.42
CA VAL A 149 -1.70 17.29 -12.15
C VAL A 149 -2.47 18.13 -11.13
N GLU A 150 -3.19 19.17 -11.56
CA GLU A 150 -3.99 19.96 -10.62
C GLU A 150 -5.04 19.07 -9.93
N GLY A 151 -4.99 19.00 -8.59
CA GLY A 151 -5.84 18.12 -7.77
C GLY A 151 -5.47 16.63 -7.82
N ILE A 152 -4.40 16.25 -8.52
CA ILE A 152 -3.94 14.85 -8.60
C ILE A 152 -2.96 14.56 -7.46
N THR A 153 -3.23 13.51 -6.71
CA THR A 153 -2.41 13.11 -5.55
C THR A 153 -1.56 11.87 -5.77
N SER A 154 -1.85 11.10 -6.83
CA SER A 154 -1.13 9.88 -7.21
C SER A 154 -1.34 9.61 -8.70
N VAL A 155 -0.33 9.10 -9.41
CA VAL A 155 -0.43 8.77 -10.84
C VAL A 155 -0.15 7.29 -11.04
N GLN A 156 -0.94 6.68 -11.93
CA GLN A 156 -0.87 5.28 -12.32
C GLN A 156 0.52 4.89 -12.83
N PRO A 157 1.21 3.93 -12.20
CA PRO A 157 2.49 3.41 -12.70
C PRO A 157 2.40 3.01 -14.18
N GLY A 158 3.21 3.63 -15.03
CA GLY A 158 3.25 3.31 -16.46
C GLY A 158 2.09 3.81 -17.32
N GLY A 159 1.11 4.52 -16.74
CA GLY A 159 -0.05 5.01 -17.48
C GLY A 159 -0.34 6.50 -17.28
N HIS A 160 -1.59 6.89 -17.53
CA HIS A 160 -2.01 8.29 -17.61
C HIS A 160 -3.22 8.58 -16.72
N TRP A 161 -3.57 7.67 -15.81
CA TRP A 161 -4.63 7.92 -14.83
C TRP A 161 -4.07 8.53 -13.55
N GLY A 162 -4.80 9.47 -12.95
CA GLY A 162 -4.46 10.07 -11.66
C GLY A 162 -5.58 9.97 -10.65
N LEU A 163 -5.24 9.77 -9.37
CA LEU A 163 -6.19 9.92 -8.26
C LEU A 163 -6.45 11.42 -8.07
N TYR A 164 -7.61 11.86 -8.54
CA TYR A 164 -8.09 13.23 -8.47
C TYR A 164 -8.95 13.41 -7.22
N ILE A 165 -8.63 14.42 -6.41
CA ILE A 165 -9.39 14.83 -5.25
C ILE A 165 -9.89 16.26 -5.48
N GLU A 166 -11.19 16.45 -5.34
CA GLU A 166 -11.82 17.76 -5.48
C GLU A 166 -12.70 18.10 -4.28
N GLN A 167 -12.84 19.39 -4.02
CA GLN A 167 -13.77 19.86 -2.99
C GLN A 167 -15.20 19.84 -3.55
N ASP A 168 -16.11 19.21 -2.83
CA ASP A 168 -17.54 19.21 -3.12
C ASP A 168 -18.32 19.65 -1.86
N GLY A 169 -18.84 20.88 -1.89
CA GLY A 169 -19.46 21.51 -0.72
C GLY A 169 -18.50 21.62 0.48
N ASP A 170 -18.90 21.01 1.59
CA ASP A 170 -18.13 20.96 2.84
C ASP A 170 -17.18 19.74 2.92
N GLY A 171 -17.19 18.88 1.90
CA GLY A 171 -16.41 17.64 1.84
C GLY A 171 -15.47 17.58 0.65
N PHE A 172 -14.91 16.40 0.44
CA PHE A 172 -14.06 16.07 -0.70
C PHE A 172 -14.58 14.81 -1.38
N THR A 173 -14.48 14.76 -2.69
CA THR A 173 -14.73 13.56 -3.48
C THR A 173 -13.45 13.12 -4.15
N ARG A 174 -13.40 11.83 -4.47
CA ARG A 174 -12.27 11.21 -5.16
C ARG A 174 -12.74 10.49 -6.40
N SER A 175 -11.87 10.50 -7.40
CA SER A 175 -12.09 9.84 -8.68
C SER A 175 -10.76 9.49 -9.33
N LEU A 176 -10.77 8.55 -10.27
CA LEU A 176 -9.67 8.45 -11.22
C LEU A 176 -9.96 9.34 -12.41
N LEU A 177 -9.01 10.18 -12.78
CA LEU A 177 -9.08 11.07 -13.93
C LEU A 177 -8.03 10.67 -14.95
N ASP A 178 -8.43 10.54 -16.21
CA ASP A 178 -7.53 10.35 -17.33
C ASP A 178 -6.84 11.68 -17.69
N LEU A 179 -5.52 11.71 -17.54
CA LEU A 179 -4.68 12.88 -17.77
C LEU A 179 -4.47 13.16 -19.27
N ASP A 180 -4.67 12.17 -20.14
CA ASP A 180 -4.53 12.38 -21.59
C ASP A 180 -5.72 13.14 -22.19
N THR A 181 -6.92 12.96 -21.64
CA THR A 181 -8.15 13.62 -22.12
C THR A 181 -8.47 14.91 -21.36
N ARG A 182 -7.75 15.18 -20.27
CA ARG A 182 -7.92 16.39 -19.44
C ARG A 182 -7.68 17.67 -20.25
N ASP A 183 -8.60 18.62 -20.11
CA ASP A 183 -8.57 19.95 -20.75
C ASP A 183 -8.39 19.98 -22.28
N LEU A 184 -8.58 18.84 -22.94
CA LEU A 184 -8.62 18.78 -24.40
C LEU A 184 -9.92 19.41 -24.92
N GLN A 185 -9.78 20.51 -25.65
CA GLN A 185 -10.93 21.23 -26.19
C GLN A 185 -11.80 20.32 -27.06
N GLY A 186 -13.07 20.19 -26.67
CA GLY A 186 -14.06 19.39 -27.39
C GLY A 186 -14.05 17.90 -27.05
N ILE A 187 -13.25 17.47 -26.08
CA ILE A 187 -13.25 16.11 -25.52
C ILE A 187 -13.71 16.20 -24.07
N ALA A 188 -14.70 15.39 -23.69
CA ALA A 188 -15.07 15.26 -22.28
C ALA A 188 -13.97 14.46 -21.58
N GLY A 189 -13.41 15.01 -20.50
CA GLY A 189 -12.44 14.29 -19.68
C GLY A 189 -13.04 12.99 -19.16
N GLN A 190 -12.26 11.91 -19.20
CA GLN A 190 -12.70 10.61 -18.70
C GLN A 190 -12.44 10.53 -17.19
N GLN A 191 -13.50 10.32 -16.41
CA GLN A 191 -13.44 10.27 -14.96
C GLN A 191 -14.24 9.06 -14.43
N ILE A 192 -13.66 8.34 -13.46
CA ILE A 192 -14.29 7.21 -12.78
C ILE A 192 -14.51 7.62 -11.32
N PRO A 193 -15.76 7.84 -10.87
CA PRO A 193 -16.03 8.23 -9.50
C PRO A 193 -15.71 7.09 -8.52
N LEU A 194 -15.01 7.41 -7.42
CA LEU A 194 -14.67 6.47 -6.34
C LEU A 194 -15.42 6.75 -5.03
N GLY A 195 -16.21 7.83 -4.99
CA GLY A 195 -17.02 8.25 -3.84
C GLY A 195 -16.40 9.41 -3.05
N GLU A 196 -16.85 9.56 -1.81
CA GLU A 196 -16.35 10.58 -0.88
C GLU A 196 -14.92 10.24 -0.40
N ASP A 197 -14.09 11.28 -0.24
CA ASP A 197 -12.78 11.19 0.41
C ASP A 197 -12.98 11.42 1.92
N VAL A 198 -13.30 10.34 2.63
CA VAL A 198 -13.59 10.37 4.06
C VAL A 198 -12.29 10.11 4.83
N PRO A 199 -11.89 10.99 5.77
CA PRO A 199 -10.70 10.78 6.58
C PRO A 199 -10.68 9.38 7.23
N TYR A 200 -9.53 8.71 7.17
CA TYR A 200 -9.32 7.36 7.72
C TYR A 200 -10.09 6.23 7.03
N PHE A 201 -10.88 6.56 6.00
CA PHE A 201 -11.46 5.62 5.03
C PHE A 201 -10.97 5.98 3.62
N ASP A 202 -9.71 6.42 3.53
CA ASP A 202 -9.09 7.00 2.33
C ASP A 202 -7.76 6.33 1.94
N ALA A 203 -7.42 5.18 2.55
CA ALA A 203 -6.28 4.40 2.13
C ALA A 203 -6.47 3.91 0.68
N THR A 204 -5.52 4.23 -0.19
CA THR A 204 -5.52 3.86 -1.61
C THR A 204 -4.12 3.43 -2.05
N SER A 205 -4.02 2.66 -3.13
CA SER A 205 -2.73 2.38 -3.78
C SER A 205 -2.93 1.78 -5.18
N TRP A 206 -2.06 2.13 -6.11
CA TRP A 206 -1.95 1.46 -7.41
C TRP A 206 -1.21 0.13 -7.24
N SER A 207 -1.60 -0.88 -8.02
CA SER A 207 -0.78 -2.06 -8.19
C SER A 207 0.57 -1.71 -8.84
N PRO A 208 1.66 -2.44 -8.52
CA PRO A 208 2.98 -2.22 -9.11
C PRO A 208 3.00 -2.24 -10.65
N ASP A 209 2.13 -3.05 -11.27
CA ASP A 209 1.99 -3.14 -12.73
C ASP A 209 1.10 -2.03 -13.34
N GLY A 210 0.47 -1.19 -12.51
CA GLY A 210 -0.41 -0.10 -12.93
C GLY A 210 -1.77 -0.52 -13.50
N THR A 211 -2.13 -1.81 -13.46
CA THR A 211 -3.39 -2.30 -14.06
C THR A 211 -4.60 -2.18 -13.14
N GLN A 212 -4.36 -2.09 -11.84
CA GLN A 212 -5.39 -2.09 -10.80
C GLN A 212 -5.22 -0.93 -9.83
N PHE A 213 -6.35 -0.42 -9.34
CA PHE A 213 -6.39 0.58 -8.28
C PHE A 213 -7.20 0.04 -7.11
N ALA A 214 -6.55 -0.10 -5.95
CA ALA A 214 -7.22 -0.49 -4.72
C ALA A 214 -7.50 0.74 -3.86
N TYR A 215 -8.69 0.79 -3.27
CA TYR A 215 -9.09 1.88 -2.39
C TYR A 215 -10.03 1.39 -1.30
N VAL A 216 -9.91 2.01 -0.12
CA VAL A 216 -10.81 1.79 1.00
C VAL A 216 -11.99 2.74 0.87
N ALA A 217 -13.21 2.27 1.13
CA ALA A 217 -14.39 3.13 1.23
C ALA A 217 -15.31 2.68 2.38
N PRO A 218 -16.21 3.55 2.86
CA PRO A 218 -17.23 3.14 3.82
C PRO A 218 -18.11 2.00 3.27
N GLY A 219 -18.23 0.93 4.04
CA GLY A 219 -19.13 -0.18 3.82
C GLY A 219 -20.44 -0.01 4.60
N THR A 220 -20.94 -1.11 5.16
CA THR A 220 -22.21 -1.12 5.90
C THR A 220 -22.11 -0.34 7.21
N PHE A 221 -23.15 0.45 7.53
CA PHE A 221 -23.29 1.13 8.81
C PHE A 221 -23.55 0.14 9.94
N ASP A 222 -22.76 0.21 11.01
CA ASP A 222 -22.92 -0.63 12.20
C ASP A 222 -23.64 0.15 13.31
N ASP A 223 -24.92 -0.15 13.51
CA ASP A 223 -25.76 0.49 14.54
C ASP A 223 -25.25 0.26 15.97
N ARG A 224 -24.44 -0.78 16.23
CA ARG A 224 -23.96 -1.12 17.58
C ARG A 224 -22.92 -0.12 18.07
N VAL A 225 -22.10 0.38 17.15
CA VAL A 225 -21.02 1.34 17.42
C VAL A 225 -21.28 2.72 16.82
N GLY A 226 -22.29 2.84 15.96
CA GLY A 226 -22.77 4.13 15.41
C GLY A 226 -21.89 4.70 14.30
N ILE A 227 -21.23 3.84 13.51
CA ILE A 227 -20.34 4.24 12.42
C ILE A 227 -20.30 3.16 11.31
N ALA A 228 -20.00 3.56 10.07
CA ALA A 228 -19.72 2.61 8.99
C ALA A 228 -18.31 2.01 9.11
N GLY A 229 -18.21 0.71 8.84
CA GLY A 229 -16.90 0.05 8.70
C GLY A 229 -16.22 0.36 7.37
N ALA A 230 -14.93 0.09 7.29
CA ALA A 230 -14.13 0.15 6.08
C ALA A 230 -14.27 -1.15 5.27
N GLU A 231 -14.39 -1.04 3.96
CA GLU A 231 -14.22 -2.15 3.03
C GLU A 231 -13.17 -1.80 1.98
N LEU A 232 -12.48 -2.83 1.47
CA LEU A 232 -11.53 -2.69 0.38
C LEU A 232 -12.23 -2.93 -0.95
N PHE A 233 -12.05 -2.00 -1.87
CA PHE A 233 -12.56 -2.05 -3.24
C PHE A 233 -11.39 -2.11 -4.22
N LEU A 234 -11.63 -2.74 -5.36
CA LEU A 234 -10.68 -2.90 -6.44
C LEU A 234 -11.29 -2.44 -7.75
N LEU A 235 -10.54 -1.65 -8.50
CA LEU A 235 -10.91 -1.18 -9.83
C LEU A 235 -9.87 -1.68 -10.84
N HIS A 236 -10.35 -2.32 -11.89
CA HIS A 236 -9.56 -2.64 -13.08
C HIS A 236 -9.77 -1.54 -14.12
N LEU A 237 -8.71 -1.03 -14.73
CA LEU A 237 -8.88 0.06 -15.70
C LEU A 237 -9.59 -0.38 -16.99
N ASP A 238 -9.48 -1.65 -17.36
CA ASP A 238 -10.18 -2.22 -18.52
C ASP A 238 -11.68 -2.47 -18.24
N GLU A 239 -12.07 -2.58 -16.98
CA GLU A 239 -13.42 -2.84 -16.51
C GLU A 239 -13.78 -1.83 -15.40
N PRO A 240 -14.22 -0.61 -15.77
CA PRO A 240 -14.27 0.54 -14.86
C PRO A 240 -15.45 0.50 -13.85
N GLN A 241 -15.88 -0.69 -13.45
CA GLN A 241 -16.81 -0.91 -12.35
C GLN A 241 -16.01 -1.44 -11.15
N PRO A 242 -15.91 -0.67 -10.04
CA PRO A 242 -15.26 -1.17 -8.85
C PRO A 242 -15.97 -2.41 -8.30
N ILE A 243 -15.19 -3.40 -7.87
CA ILE A 243 -15.68 -4.55 -7.13
C ILE A 243 -15.32 -4.39 -5.65
N GLN A 244 -16.26 -4.75 -4.77
CA GLN A 244 -15.96 -4.86 -3.34
C GLN A 244 -15.18 -6.17 -3.12
N LEU A 245 -13.95 -6.06 -2.65
CA LEU A 245 -13.02 -7.18 -2.51
C LEU A 245 -13.14 -7.87 -1.14
N THR A 246 -13.64 -7.15 -0.13
CA THR A 246 -13.80 -7.66 1.24
C THR A 246 -15.22 -7.50 1.75
N ASP A 247 -15.59 -8.33 2.74
CA ASP A 247 -16.81 -8.17 3.53
C ASP A 247 -16.45 -8.25 5.02
N LEU A 248 -15.64 -7.27 5.45
CA LEU A 248 -15.12 -7.19 6.81
C LEU A 248 -16.23 -6.89 7.80
N ASN A 249 -17.23 -6.11 7.41
CA ASN A 249 -18.37 -5.81 8.28
C ASN A 249 -19.11 -7.07 8.73
N ARG A 250 -19.31 -8.03 7.83
CA ARG A 250 -19.91 -9.32 8.19
C ARG A 250 -19.05 -10.14 9.15
N ILE A 251 -17.72 -10.02 9.06
CA ILE A 251 -16.78 -10.82 9.86
C ILE A 251 -16.57 -10.18 11.25
N TYR A 252 -16.37 -8.87 11.30
CA TYR A 252 -15.88 -8.14 12.47
C TYR A 252 -16.79 -7.00 12.96
N GLY A 253 -17.83 -6.62 12.20
CA GLY A 253 -18.54 -5.36 12.42
C GLY A 253 -17.78 -4.16 11.85
N ALA A 254 -18.01 -2.96 12.38
CA ALA A 254 -17.25 -1.80 11.89
C ALA A 254 -15.75 -1.96 12.18
N VAL A 255 -14.95 -1.89 11.11
CA VAL A 255 -13.49 -1.90 11.18
C VAL A 255 -12.92 -0.69 10.46
N ARG A 256 -11.63 -0.47 10.67
CA ARG A 256 -10.78 0.42 9.89
C ARG A 256 -9.69 -0.40 9.21
N ILE A 257 -9.30 0.04 8.01
CA ILE A 257 -8.16 -0.54 7.29
C ILE A 257 -6.99 0.44 7.38
N ASN A 258 -5.86 -0.01 7.93
CA ASN A 258 -4.63 0.79 8.11
C ASN A 258 -4.80 2.09 8.93
N GLY A 259 -3.78 2.96 8.84
CA GLY A 259 -3.68 4.29 9.43
C GLY A 259 -4.40 5.39 8.64
N GLY A 260 -4.23 6.64 9.09
CA GLY A 260 -4.75 7.83 8.42
C GLY A 260 -3.89 8.33 7.27
N VAL A 261 -2.97 7.49 6.78
CA VAL A 261 -1.98 7.91 5.79
C VAL A 261 -2.29 7.27 4.44
N ARG A 262 -2.59 8.12 3.44
CA ARG A 262 -2.85 7.70 2.06
C ARG A 262 -1.66 6.97 1.44
N GLY A 263 -1.90 6.01 0.54
CA GLY A 263 -0.83 5.22 -0.10
C GLY A 263 -0.39 3.97 0.67
N ASP A 264 -1.12 3.53 1.69
CA ASP A 264 -0.66 2.50 2.65
C ASP A 264 -1.05 1.05 2.34
N LEU A 265 -1.82 0.81 1.29
CA LEU A 265 -2.09 -0.57 0.88
C LEU A 265 -0.80 -1.18 0.30
N SER A 266 -0.34 -2.26 0.92
CA SER A 266 0.94 -2.87 0.60
C SER A 266 0.75 -3.99 -0.41
N TRP A 267 1.05 -3.71 -1.67
CA TRP A 267 0.95 -4.66 -2.77
C TRP A 267 2.13 -5.63 -2.81
N SER A 268 1.83 -6.90 -3.11
CA SER A 268 2.87 -7.86 -3.48
C SER A 268 3.55 -7.44 -4.80
N PRO A 269 4.84 -7.77 -5.02
CA PRO A 269 5.58 -7.35 -6.21
C PRO A 269 4.96 -7.82 -7.54
N ASP A 270 4.22 -8.93 -7.50
CA ASP A 270 3.53 -9.52 -8.66
C ASP A 270 2.13 -8.95 -8.91
N SER A 271 1.69 -7.95 -8.14
CA SER A 271 0.37 -7.31 -8.25
C SER A 271 -0.84 -8.23 -8.02
N THR A 272 -0.67 -9.34 -7.29
CA THR A 272 -1.76 -10.32 -7.06
C THR A 272 -2.34 -10.30 -5.64
N GLN A 273 -1.65 -9.68 -4.69
CA GLN A 273 -2.05 -9.66 -3.28
C GLN A 273 -1.87 -8.27 -2.66
N ILE A 274 -2.73 -7.97 -1.69
CA ILE A 274 -2.66 -6.75 -0.90
C ILE A 274 -2.60 -7.12 0.57
N ALA A 275 -1.58 -6.66 1.28
CA ALA A 275 -1.43 -6.75 2.71
C ALA A 275 -1.86 -5.44 3.39
N PHE A 276 -2.63 -5.55 4.47
CA PHE A 276 -3.15 -4.42 5.23
C PHE A 276 -3.49 -4.83 6.67
N TRP A 277 -3.59 -3.83 7.55
CA TRP A 277 -4.08 -4.00 8.90
C TRP A 277 -5.60 -3.82 8.94
N VAL A 278 -6.28 -4.68 9.68
CA VAL A 278 -7.69 -4.51 10.07
C VAL A 278 -7.72 -4.18 11.56
N ILE A 279 -8.40 -3.08 11.90
CA ILE A 279 -8.50 -2.55 13.26
C ILE A 279 -9.98 -2.45 13.61
N GLU A 280 -10.42 -3.15 14.66
CA GLU A 280 -11.82 -3.09 15.11
C GLU A 280 -12.18 -1.68 15.61
N LEU A 281 -13.36 -1.18 15.28
CA LEU A 281 -13.92 0.06 15.84
C LEU A 281 -14.87 -0.28 16.98
N LEU A 282 -14.57 0.26 18.17
CA LEU A 282 -15.30 0.01 19.40
C LEU A 282 -16.33 1.12 19.72
N GLY A 283 -16.41 2.14 18.88
CA GLY A 283 -17.31 3.30 19.04
C GLY A 283 -17.24 4.25 17.84
N PRO A 284 -18.00 5.36 17.88
CA PRO A 284 -18.10 6.30 16.76
C PRO A 284 -16.85 7.19 16.61
N ASP A 285 -16.01 7.27 17.65
CA ASP A 285 -14.70 7.91 17.59
C ASP A 285 -13.68 6.94 16.99
N TYR A 286 -13.49 7.01 15.68
CA TYR A 286 -12.59 6.15 14.90
C TYR A 286 -11.09 6.41 15.15
N GLU A 287 -10.72 7.43 15.93
CA GLU A 287 -9.35 7.68 16.35
C GLU A 287 -9.07 7.06 17.72
N GLY A 288 -9.95 7.31 18.68
CA GLY A 288 -9.76 6.92 20.09
C GLY A 288 -10.35 5.57 20.47
N SER A 289 -11.41 5.12 19.79
CA SER A 289 -12.14 3.89 20.12
C SER A 289 -11.75 2.74 19.22
N THR A 290 -10.48 2.35 19.24
CA THR A 290 -9.94 1.27 18.39
C THR A 290 -9.51 0.04 19.19
N GLY A 291 -9.70 -1.13 18.58
CA GLY A 291 -9.25 -2.43 19.09
C GLY A 291 -7.84 -2.79 18.62
N ASN A 292 -7.55 -4.09 18.56
CA ASN A 292 -6.28 -4.60 18.07
C ASN A 292 -6.18 -4.48 16.54
N ALA A 293 -4.99 -4.15 16.03
CA ALA A 293 -4.64 -4.30 14.63
C ALA A 293 -4.24 -5.75 14.33
N ILE A 294 -4.85 -6.36 13.31
CA ILE A 294 -4.58 -7.73 12.84
C ILE A 294 -4.18 -7.68 11.37
N LEU A 295 -3.10 -8.38 11.01
CA LEU A 295 -2.60 -8.42 9.65
C LEU A 295 -3.49 -9.29 8.76
N HIS A 296 -3.89 -8.73 7.62
CA HIS A 296 -4.65 -9.41 6.59
C HIS A 296 -3.91 -9.38 5.26
N VAL A 297 -4.14 -10.42 4.45
CA VAL A 297 -3.76 -10.45 3.04
C VAL A 297 -4.95 -10.91 2.21
N VAL A 298 -5.27 -10.17 1.17
CA VAL A 298 -6.29 -10.56 0.19
C VAL A 298 -5.65 -10.85 -1.16
N ASN A 299 -6.11 -11.91 -1.82
CA ASN A 299 -5.78 -12.16 -3.22
C ASN A 299 -6.76 -11.41 -4.13
N THR A 300 -6.25 -10.56 -5.02
CA THR A 300 -7.07 -9.69 -5.87
C THR A 300 -7.76 -10.44 -7.00
N THR A 301 -7.27 -11.61 -7.38
CA THR A 301 -7.87 -12.44 -8.43
C THR A 301 -8.97 -13.35 -7.90
N THR A 302 -8.75 -13.96 -6.72
CA THR A 302 -9.69 -14.94 -6.16
C THR A 302 -10.61 -14.38 -5.06
N GLY A 303 -10.33 -13.18 -4.54
CA GLY A 303 -11.05 -12.60 -3.40
C GLY A 303 -10.80 -13.32 -2.07
N VAL A 304 -9.85 -14.26 -2.02
CA VAL A 304 -9.55 -15.02 -0.79
C VAL A 304 -8.91 -14.09 0.22
N LEU A 305 -9.58 -13.89 1.36
CA LEU A 305 -9.10 -13.05 2.46
C LEU A 305 -8.52 -13.93 3.56
N ARG A 306 -7.27 -13.66 3.95
CA ARG A 306 -6.57 -14.35 5.04
C ARG A 306 -6.31 -13.40 6.21
N ALA A 307 -6.65 -13.83 7.41
CA ALA A 307 -6.21 -13.21 8.66
C ALA A 307 -5.08 -14.04 9.29
N TYR A 308 -4.00 -13.39 9.72
CA TYR A 308 -2.85 -14.10 10.29
C TYR A 308 -2.83 -14.01 11.81
N CYS A 309 -2.86 -15.16 12.45
CA CYS A 309 -2.84 -15.27 13.91
C CYS A 309 -1.39 -15.35 14.39
N GLY A 310 -1.11 -14.81 15.59
CA GLY A 310 0.21 -14.91 16.21
C GLY A 310 0.91 -13.57 16.41
N PHE A 311 0.41 -12.50 15.79
CA PHE A 311 0.78 -11.13 16.12
C PHE A 311 -0.44 -10.21 16.05
N THR A 312 -0.63 -9.41 17.09
CA THR A 312 -1.63 -8.33 17.16
C THR A 312 -1.04 -7.18 17.96
N THR A 313 -1.43 -5.95 17.68
CA THR A 313 -0.94 -4.78 18.43
C THR A 313 -2.04 -3.76 18.66
N THR A 314 -2.07 -3.15 19.85
CA THR A 314 -2.74 -1.86 20.11
C THR A 314 -1.76 -0.70 20.09
N GLU A 315 -0.46 -0.99 19.99
CA GLU A 315 0.55 0.06 19.94
C GLU A 315 0.49 0.76 18.60
N HIS A 316 0.53 2.09 18.66
CA HIS A 316 0.32 2.98 17.54
C HIS A 316 -1.03 2.81 16.84
N THR A 317 -2.04 2.15 17.41
CA THR A 317 -3.39 2.34 16.87
C THR A 317 -3.81 3.79 17.09
N PRO A 318 -4.37 4.45 16.08
CA PRO A 318 -4.94 3.85 14.87
C PRO A 318 -4.02 3.85 13.63
N ASP A 319 -2.73 4.16 13.76
CA ASP A 319 -1.69 4.20 12.72
C ASP A 319 -0.63 3.07 12.87
N PRO A 320 -0.99 1.81 12.53
CA PRO A 320 -0.10 0.68 12.71
C PRO A 320 1.14 0.75 11.78
N PRO A 321 2.22 0.01 12.10
CA PRO A 321 3.48 0.04 11.37
C PRO A 321 3.33 -0.33 9.88
N ARG A 322 4.18 0.26 9.03
CA ARG A 322 4.17 -0.01 7.60
C ARG A 322 4.52 -1.47 7.27
N LEU A 323 3.79 -2.03 6.32
CA LEU A 323 4.00 -3.37 5.77
C LEU A 323 4.81 -3.32 4.48
N GLN A 324 5.85 -4.13 4.35
CA GLN A 324 6.68 -4.20 3.14
C GLN A 324 6.89 -5.64 2.70
N TRP A 325 6.50 -5.94 1.46
CA TRP A 325 6.73 -7.26 0.88
C TRP A 325 8.19 -7.50 0.56
N SER A 326 8.61 -8.74 0.78
CA SER A 326 9.85 -9.30 0.21
C SER A 326 9.80 -9.30 -1.33
N PRO A 327 10.97 -9.22 -2.01
CA PRO A 327 11.03 -9.20 -3.48
C PRO A 327 10.45 -10.42 -4.18
N ASP A 328 10.42 -11.57 -3.50
CA ASP A 328 9.83 -12.80 -4.04
C ASP A 328 8.32 -12.93 -3.75
N GLY A 329 7.74 -11.97 -3.03
CA GLY A 329 6.31 -11.94 -2.70
C GLY A 329 5.88 -13.01 -1.70
N THR A 330 6.80 -13.66 -0.98
CA THR A 330 6.45 -14.75 -0.04
C THR A 330 6.28 -14.27 1.40
N HIS A 331 6.97 -13.18 1.75
CA HIS A 331 7.01 -12.63 3.09
C HIS A 331 6.67 -11.14 3.17
N ILE A 332 6.25 -10.70 4.35
CA ILE A 332 5.97 -9.29 4.68
C ILE A 332 6.78 -8.90 5.92
N ALA A 333 7.60 -7.85 5.84
CA ALA A 333 8.32 -7.29 6.97
C ALA A 333 7.62 -6.04 7.54
N PHE A 334 7.70 -5.89 8.86
CA PHE A 334 7.16 -4.74 9.59
C PHE A 334 7.83 -4.60 10.96
N GLY A 335 7.79 -3.40 11.54
CA GLY A 335 8.18 -3.17 12.92
C GLY A 335 7.05 -3.56 13.87
N GLY A 336 7.35 -4.15 15.02
CA GLY A 336 6.34 -4.47 16.02
C GLY A 336 6.92 -4.59 17.41
N ASN A 337 6.12 -4.38 18.44
CA ASN A 337 6.52 -4.56 19.83
C ASN A 337 5.68 -5.68 20.44
N ILE A 338 6.28 -6.50 21.30
CA ILE A 338 5.56 -7.53 22.04
C ILE A 338 5.39 -7.04 23.47
N PRO A 339 4.15 -6.85 23.96
CA PRO A 339 3.92 -6.40 25.32
C PRO A 339 4.66 -7.26 26.36
N ALA A 340 5.42 -6.59 27.23
CA ALA A 340 6.15 -7.17 28.36
C ALA A 340 7.30 -8.14 28.00
N ASP A 341 7.95 -8.00 26.82
CA ASP A 341 9.14 -8.80 26.46
C ASP A 341 10.50 -8.12 26.76
N ASP A 342 10.50 -6.85 27.18
CA ASP A 342 11.66 -5.98 27.46
C ASP A 342 12.69 -5.83 26.32
N LYS A 343 12.39 -6.29 25.10
CA LYS A 343 13.31 -6.26 23.95
C LYS A 343 13.25 -4.95 23.15
N GLY A 344 12.26 -4.11 23.41
CA GLY A 344 11.94 -2.97 22.56
C GLY A 344 11.29 -3.42 21.25
N TYR A 345 11.31 -2.55 20.24
CA TYR A 345 10.75 -2.92 18.95
C TYR A 345 11.57 -4.03 18.29
N LEU A 346 10.83 -4.91 17.63
CA LEU A 346 11.31 -6.00 16.81
C LEU A 346 11.13 -5.64 15.34
N LEU A 347 12.06 -6.13 14.51
CA LEU A 347 11.81 -6.28 13.09
C LEU A 347 11.26 -7.68 12.89
N LEU A 348 10.01 -7.76 12.46
CA LEU A 348 9.29 -9.01 12.23
C LEU A 348 9.15 -9.27 10.74
N ALA A 349 9.10 -10.55 10.38
CA ALA A 349 8.66 -10.99 9.05
C ALA A 349 7.61 -12.10 9.17
N LEU A 350 6.53 -11.98 8.42
CA LEU A 350 5.51 -13.00 8.25
C LEU A 350 5.80 -13.82 6.99
N ASP A 351 5.82 -15.14 7.10
CA ASP A 351 5.62 -16.06 5.97
C ASP A 351 4.12 -16.15 5.64
N THR A 352 3.73 -15.72 4.44
CA THR A 352 2.32 -15.66 4.03
C THR A 352 1.70 -17.02 3.72
N ALA A 353 2.51 -18.06 3.50
CA ALA A 353 2.02 -19.40 3.24
C ALA A 353 1.76 -20.16 4.55
N SER A 354 2.71 -20.09 5.49
CA SER A 354 2.61 -20.81 6.76
C SER A 354 1.94 -20.01 7.88
N GLY A 355 1.91 -18.69 7.77
CA GLY A 355 1.46 -17.77 8.81
C GLY A 355 2.44 -17.59 9.96
N ILE A 356 3.67 -18.10 9.84
CA ILE A 356 4.68 -18.01 10.89
C ILE A 356 5.30 -16.62 10.91
N PHE A 357 5.28 -15.99 12.09
CA PHE A 357 6.01 -14.76 12.38
C PHE A 357 7.42 -15.08 12.89
N THR A 358 8.42 -14.41 12.31
CA THR A 358 9.83 -14.55 12.67
C THR A 358 10.40 -13.21 13.13
N GLN A 359 11.03 -13.19 14.31
CA GLN A 359 11.86 -12.09 14.79
C GLN A 359 13.19 -12.10 14.02
N LEU A 360 13.38 -11.08 13.17
CA LEU A 360 14.61 -10.85 12.42
C LEU A 360 15.63 -10.08 13.26
N SER A 361 15.20 -9.03 13.98
CA SER A 361 16.06 -8.21 14.83
C SER A 361 15.27 -7.73 16.05
N ASP A 362 15.96 -7.45 17.16
CA ASP A 362 15.40 -6.77 18.33
C ASP A 362 16.13 -5.45 18.64
N GLY A 363 15.80 -4.84 19.79
CA GLY A 363 16.47 -3.66 20.31
C GLY A 363 16.33 -2.46 19.37
N ILE A 364 15.19 -2.33 18.71
CA ILE A 364 14.84 -1.15 17.92
C ILE A 364 14.14 -0.18 18.87
N PHE A 365 14.66 1.04 18.95
CA PHE A 365 14.09 2.06 19.81
C PHE A 365 13.71 3.26 18.93
N PRO A 366 12.46 3.29 18.41
CA PRO A 366 12.01 4.43 17.64
C PRO A 366 12.02 5.67 18.54
N VAL A 367 12.70 6.73 18.10
CA VAL A 367 12.81 7.96 18.90
C VAL A 367 11.42 8.60 19.10
N ILE A 368 10.51 8.45 18.13
CA ILE A 368 9.07 8.79 18.20
C ILE A 368 8.32 8.01 17.09
N GLY A 369 7.21 7.34 17.39
CA GLY A 369 6.34 6.67 16.40
C GLY A 369 6.72 5.20 16.15
N ALA A 370 6.17 4.61 15.08
CA ALA A 370 6.42 3.21 14.72
C ALA A 370 7.81 2.98 14.12
N ALA A 371 8.36 1.78 14.32
CA ALA A 371 9.60 1.32 13.70
C ALA A 371 9.38 0.93 12.22
N ASP A 372 9.08 1.91 11.38
CA ASP A 372 8.67 1.64 10.00
C ASP A 372 9.77 1.02 9.14
N VAL A 373 9.36 0.03 8.36
CA VAL A 373 10.15 -0.56 7.29
C VAL A 373 9.99 0.30 6.04
N ILE A 374 11.11 0.74 5.47
CA ILE A 374 11.15 1.56 4.27
C ILE A 374 11.00 0.68 3.02
N ALA A 375 11.77 -0.41 2.94
CA ALA A 375 11.78 -1.32 1.81
C ALA A 375 12.42 -2.67 2.18
N TRP A 376 12.09 -3.72 1.44
CA TRP A 376 12.82 -5.00 1.42
C TRP A 376 13.25 -5.29 -0.02
N GLY A 377 14.55 -5.36 -0.26
CA GLY A 377 15.11 -5.59 -1.58
C GLY A 377 16.28 -6.57 -1.61
N LEU A 378 16.88 -6.69 -2.80
CA LEU A 378 17.95 -7.63 -3.10
C LEU A 378 19.32 -7.00 -2.88
N PRO A 379 20.31 -7.76 -2.37
CA PRO A 379 21.67 -7.26 -2.26
C PRO A 379 22.24 -6.94 -3.66
N PRO A 380 23.26 -6.06 -3.73
CA PRO A 380 23.99 -5.85 -4.98
C PRO A 380 24.51 -7.18 -5.55
N PRO A 381 24.55 -7.33 -6.88
CA PRO A 381 25.01 -8.55 -7.55
C PRO A 381 26.49 -8.88 -7.31
#